data_AF-A0A085Z639-F1
#
_entry.id   AF-A0A085Z639-F1
#
_cell.length_a   1.000
_cell.length_b   1.000
_cell.length_c   1.000
_cell.angle_alpha   90.00
_cell.angle_beta   90.00
_cell.angle_gamma   90.00
#
_symmetry.space_group_name_H-M   'P 1'
#
loop_
_entity.id
_entity.type
_entity.pdbx_description
1 polymer ?
#
loop_
_entity_poly.entity_id
_entity_poly.type
_entity_poly.pdbx_seq_one_letter_code
_entity_poly.pdbx_strand_id
1 'polypeptide(L)' 'MKLKARIIEDVKPADKTIIVEFEGDENKQHFEVKCLFSPFYKEMRKWDSWILNVKFESEIFTDPKTDKKILLHSLNL' A
#
# COMPACT_ATOMS: atom_id res chain seq x y z
N MET A 1 10.88 5.58 0.37
CA MET A 1 10.81 6.46 1.55
C MET A 1 10.44 5.62 2.76
N LYS A 2 10.93 5.94 3.97
CA LYS A 2 10.57 5.18 5.17
C LYS A 2 9.38 5.83 5.87
N LEU A 3 8.26 5.13 5.95
CA LEU A 3 7.03 5.59 6.59
C LEU A 3 6.63 4.61 7.69
N LYS A 4 6.29 5.12 8.87
CA LYS A 4 5.71 4.27 9.91
C LYS A 4 4.22 4.11 9.64
N ALA A 5 3.75 2.89 9.63
CA ALA A 5 2.37 2.56 9.32
C ALA A 5 1.84 1.48 10.25
N ARG A 6 0.55 1.53 10.55
CA ARG A 6 -0.17 0.50 11.29
C ARG A 6 -1.02 -0.30 10.33
N ILE A 7 -0.96 -1.62 10.42
CA ILE A 7 -1.84 -2.51 9.64
C ILE A 7 -3.23 -2.46 10.27
N ILE A 8 -4.29 -2.20 9.49
CA ILE A 8 -5.67 -2.12 10.01
C ILE A 8 -6.56 -3.29 9.60
N GLU A 9 -6.15 -4.12 8.65
CA GLU A 9 -6.91 -5.30 8.25
C GLU A 9 -6.17 -6.60 8.57
N ASP A 10 -6.93 -7.69 8.68
CA ASP A 10 -6.39 -9.02 8.90
C ASP A 10 -5.66 -9.52 7.65
N VAL A 11 -4.41 -9.94 7.81
CA VAL A 11 -3.58 -10.49 6.74
C VAL A 11 -3.80 -11.98 6.63
N LYS A 12 -4.10 -12.47 5.42
CA LYS A 12 -4.36 -13.88 5.11
C LYS A 12 -3.22 -14.48 4.29
N PRO A 13 -3.05 -15.81 4.29
CA PRO A 13 -1.98 -16.48 3.55
C PRO A 13 -1.94 -16.16 2.04
N ALA A 14 -3.10 -15.88 1.44
CA ALA A 14 -3.22 -15.58 0.01
C ALA A 14 -2.96 -14.12 -0.35
N ASP A 15 -2.87 -13.23 0.65
CA ASP A 15 -2.77 -11.79 0.41
C ASP A 15 -1.39 -11.43 -0.15
N LYS A 16 -1.38 -10.47 -1.08
CA LYS A 16 -0.16 -9.87 -1.65
C LYS A 16 -0.04 -8.39 -1.33
N THR A 17 -1.00 -7.86 -0.59
CA THR A 17 -1.08 -6.46 -0.19
C THR A 17 -1.43 -6.40 1.29
N ILE A 18 -1.16 -5.25 1.91
CA ILE A 18 -1.60 -4.92 3.27
C ILE A 18 -2.35 -3.60 3.24
N ILE A 19 -3.37 -3.46 4.08
CA ILE A 19 -4.07 -2.19 4.28
C ILE A 19 -3.50 -1.51 5.51
N VAL A 20 -2.97 -0.30 5.32
CA VAL A 20 -2.24 0.45 6.35
C VAL A 20 -2.72 1.89 6.50
N GLU A 21 -2.57 2.41 7.72
CA GLU A 21 -2.75 3.82 8.07
C GLU A 21 -1.37 4.35 8.40
N PHE A 22 -0.95 5.42 7.72
CA PHE A 22 0.35 6.03 7.99
C PHE A 22 0.29 6.94 9.23
N GLU A 23 1.31 6.84 10.07
CA GLU A 23 1.44 7.72 11.23
C GLU A 23 1.64 9.18 10.77
N GLY A 24 0.82 10.08 11.31
CA GLY A 24 0.81 11.50 10.94
C GLY A 24 -0.17 11.88 9.83
N ASP A 25 -0.88 10.92 9.23
CA ASP A 25 -2.01 11.25 8.35
C ASP A 25 -3.22 11.71 9.17
N GLU A 26 -3.49 13.02 9.14
CA GLU A 26 -4.61 13.66 9.84
C GLU A 26 -5.97 13.12 9.37
N ASN A 27 -6.05 12.67 8.11
CA ASN A 27 -7.27 12.15 7.52
C ASN A 27 -7.53 10.68 7.85
N LYS A 28 -6.56 9.98 8.47
CA LYS A 28 -6.65 8.55 8.81
C LYS A 28 -7.07 7.69 7.61
N GLN A 29 -6.49 7.99 6.44
CA GLN A 29 -6.79 7.26 5.22
C GLN A 29 -6.16 5.87 5.27
N HIS A 30 -6.86 4.92 4.65
CA HIS A 30 -6.36 3.57 4.47
C HIS A 30 -5.71 3.45 3.10
N PHE A 31 -4.48 2.94 3.10
CA PHE A 31 -3.69 2.75 1.91
C PHE A 31 -3.47 1.26 1.67
N GLU A 32 -3.74 0.81 0.45
CA GLU A 32 -3.28 -0.49 0.00
C GLU A 32 -1.81 -0.40 -0.41
N VAL A 33 -0.98 -1.21 0.24
CA VAL A 33 0.45 -1.32 -0.06
C VAL A 33 0.71 -2.72 -0.57
N LYS A 34 1.21 -2.82 -1.79
CA LYS A 34 1.58 -4.09 -2.40
C LYS A 34 2.95 -4.55 -1.90
N CYS A 35 3.04 -5.80 -1.50
CA CYS A 35 4.25 -6.40 -0.99
C CYS A 35 4.93 -7.26 -2.06
N LEU A 36 6.25 -7.18 -2.18
CA LEU A 36 7.04 -8.11 -3.01
C LEU A 36 7.20 -9.51 -2.37
N PHE A 37 6.68 -9.68 -1.15
CA PHE A 37 6.69 -10.92 -0.38
C PHE A 37 5.28 -11.20 0.17
N SER A 38 5.04 -12.39 0.72
CA SER A 38 3.80 -12.67 1.43
C SER A 38 3.83 -12.01 2.83
N PRO A 39 2.95 -11.04 3.12
CA PRO A 39 2.89 -10.38 4.41
C PRO A 39 2.52 -11.36 5.54
N PHE A 40 1.71 -12.38 5.23
CA PHE A 40 1.32 -13.42 6.19
C PHE A 40 2.52 -14.20 6.72
N TYR A 41 3.40 -14.69 5.83
CA TYR A 41 4.59 -15.45 6.24
C TYR A 41 5.70 -14.57 6.83
N LYS A 42 5.57 -13.25 6.72
CA LYS A 42 6.37 -12.27 7.48
C LYS A 42 5.77 -11.92 8.84
N GLU A 43 4.70 -12.62 9.23
CA GLU A 43 3.99 -12.44 10.48
C GLU A 43 3.47 -11.01 10.67
N MET A 44 3.18 -10.31 9.57
CA MET A 44 2.52 -9.01 9.61
C MET A 44 1.06 -9.23 10.01
N ARG A 45 0.62 -8.64 11.12
CA ARG A 45 -0.74 -8.82 11.65
C ARG A 45 -1.45 -7.50 11.79
N LYS A 46 -2.78 -7.58 11.84
CA LYS A 46 -3.64 -6.45 12.19
C LYS A 46 -3.18 -5.82 13.50
N TRP A 47 -3.13 -4.50 13.51
CA TRP A 47 -2.66 -3.63 14.58
C TRP A 47 -1.15 -3.56 14.80
N ASP A 48 -0.36 -4.37 14.08
CA ASP A 48 1.10 -4.22 14.12
C ASP A 48 1.53 -2.90 13.49
N SER A 49 2.59 -2.31 14.05
CA SER A 49 3.23 -1.13 13.50
C SER A 49 4.55 -1.51 12.83
N TRP A 50 4.73 -1.06 11.60
CA TRP A 50 5.91 -1.36 10.78
C TRP A 50 6.51 -0.08 10.21
N ILE A 51 7.84 -0.04 10.09
CA ILE A 51 8.53 0.97 9.28
C ILE A 51 8.64 0.42 7.86
N LEU A 52 7.80 0.94 6.98
CA LEU A 52 7.66 0.53 5.60
C LEU A 52 8.59 1.35 4.71
N ASN A 53 9.40 0.69 3.87
CA ASN A 53 10.18 1.38 2.85
C ASN A 53 9.39 1.48 1.54
N VAL A 54 8.40 2.37 1.52
CA VAL A 54 7.45 2.50 0.41
C VAL A 54 8.07 3.22 -0.78
N LYS A 55 7.85 2.72 -1.99
CA LYS A 55 8.05 3.44 -3.24
C LYS A 55 6.69 3.85 -3.80
N PHE A 56 6.56 5.15 -4.08
CA PHE A 56 5.45 5.65 -4.90
C PHE A 56 5.82 5.41 -6.36
N GLU A 57 5.02 4.60 -7.03
CA GLU A 57 5.15 4.37 -8.46
C GLU A 57 3.90 4.92 -9.14
N SER A 58 4.13 5.69 -10.20
CA SER A 58 3.07 6.28 -11.02
C SER A 58 3.20 5.77 -12.44
N GLU A 59 2.13 5.16 -12.93
CA GLU A 59 2.02 4.82 -14.35
C GLU A 59 1.07 5.80 -15.03
N ILE A 60 1.52 6.34 -16.17
CA ILE A 60 0.68 7.16 -17.04
C ILE A 60 0.11 6.23 -18.10
N PHE A 61 -1.20 6.10 -18.14
CA PHE A 61 -1.89 5.47 -19.24
C PHE A 61 -2.77 6.47 -19.97
N THR A 62 -2.85 6.30 -21.28
CA THR A 62 -3.78 7.04 -22.12
C THR A 62 -5.06 6.23 -22.21
N ASP A 63 -6.18 6.81 -21.78
CA ASP A 63 -7.49 6.18 -21.95
C ASP A 63 -7.80 6.06 -23.46
N PRO A 64 -7.93 4.84 -24.01
CA PRO A 64 -8.14 4.65 -25.44
C PRO A 64 -9.48 5.19 -25.94
N LYS A 65 -10.44 5.53 -25.05
CA LYS A 65 -11.75 6.08 -25.40
C LYS A 65 -11.79 7.61 -25.38
N THR A 66 -10.98 8.23 -24.54
CA THR A 66 -11.03 9.69 -24.30
C THR A 66 -9.74 10.42 -24.65
N ASP A 67 -8.68 9.68 -24.99
CA ASP A 67 -7.32 10.15 -25.26
C ASP A 67 -6.72 10.99 -24.11
N LYS A 68 -7.31 10.87 -22.91
CA LYS A 68 -6.87 11.55 -21.69
C LYS A 68 -5.79 10.72 -21.01
N LYS A 69 -4.74 11.41 -20.54
CA LYS A 69 -3.75 10.82 -19.64
C LYS A 69 -4.36 10.68 -18.25
N ILE A 70 -4.33 9.47 -17.71
CA ILE A 70 -4.71 9.15 -16.34
C ILE A 70 -3.43 8.73 -15.62
N LEU A 71 -3.24 9.29 -14.42
CA LEU A 71 -2.11 9.00 -13.55
C LEU A 71 -2.59 8.03 -12.46
N LEU A 72 -2.07 6.81 -12.45
CA LEU A 72 -2.37 5.83 -11.41
C LEU A 72 -1.22 5.78 -10.43
N HIS A 73 -1.52 6.00 -9.15
CA HIS A 73 -0.55 5.91 -8.07
C HIS A 73 -0.67 4.56 -7.39
N SER A 74 0.46 3.92 -7.14
CA SER A 74 0.56 2.68 -6.38
C SER A 74 1.67 2.78 -5.34
N LEU A 75 1.50 2.04 -4.25
CA LEU A 75 2.48 1.95 -3.17
C LEU A 75 3.04 0.54 -3.13
N ASN A 76 4.35 0.43 -3.32
CA ASN A 76 5.05 -0.85 -3.34
C ASN A 76 6.06 -0.93 -2.19
N LEU A 77 6.16 -2.11 -1.56
CA LEU A 77 7.06 -2.45 -0.47
C LEU A 77 8.12 -3.47 -0.87
#